data_AF-A0A849FY86-F1
#
_entry.id   AF-A0A849FY86-F1
#
_cell.length_a   1.000
_cell.length_b   1.000
_cell.length_c   1.000
_cell.angle_alpha   90.00
_cell.angle_beta   90.00
_cell.angle_gamma   90.00
#
_symmetry.space_group_name_H-M   'P 1'
#
loop_
_entity.id
_entity.type
_entity.pdbx_description
1 polymer ?
#
loop_
_entity_poly.entity_id
_entity_poly.type
_entity_poly.pdbx_seq_one_letter_code
_entity_poly.pdbx_strand_id
1 'polypeptide(L)'
;VIQADGGTRCASITGGWVALKLATNALLKSGVLISDPITDHVAAVSCGIYAGQPLLDLDYIEDSDAGTDANFVMTGSQGLVEIQGSAEGATFSRDEFNTLMDLAEEGVSQLVAAQKAAVGE
;
A
#
# COMPACT_ATOMS: atom_id res chain seq x y z
N VAL A 1 9.99 -11.12 -4.30
CA VAL A 1 10.96 -10.38 -3.46
C VAL A 1 12.35 -10.90 -3.76
N ILE A 2 13.23 -10.06 -4.32
CA ILE A 2 14.64 -10.42 -4.60
C ILE A 2 15.60 -9.89 -3.53
N GLN A 3 15.18 -8.84 -2.81
CA GLN A 3 15.80 -8.26 -1.61
C GLN A 3 14.66 -7.76 -0.71
N ALA A 4 14.83 -7.86 0.62
CA ALA A 4 13.83 -7.48 1.61
C ALA A 4 14.45 -6.53 2.64
N ASP A 5 13.73 -5.46 2.98
CA ASP A 5 14.11 -4.46 4.00
C ASP A 5 12.85 -3.76 4.55
N GLY A 6 11.86 -4.53 5.02
CA GLY A 6 10.55 -4.01 5.40
C GLY A 6 9.56 -3.92 4.23
N GLY A 7 8.27 -3.73 4.54
CA GLY A 7 7.21 -3.39 3.58
C GLY A 7 6.94 -4.36 2.41
N THR A 8 7.56 -5.55 2.37
CA THR A 8 7.58 -6.38 1.14
C THR A 8 6.19 -6.80 0.65
N ARG A 9 5.22 -6.97 1.56
CA ARG A 9 3.82 -7.27 1.24
C ARG A 9 3.16 -6.09 0.52
N CYS A 10 3.26 -4.90 1.11
CA CYS A 10 2.71 -3.67 0.58
C CYS A 10 3.34 -3.33 -0.78
N ALA A 11 4.67 -3.42 -0.88
CA ALA A 11 5.40 -3.26 -2.13
C ALA A 11 4.93 -4.25 -3.21
N SER A 12 4.67 -5.52 -2.84
CA SER A 12 4.19 -6.53 -3.78
C SER A 12 2.76 -6.25 -4.29
N ILE A 13 1.87 -5.74 -3.44
CA ILE A 13 0.52 -5.34 -3.86
C ILE A 13 0.60 -4.16 -4.83
N THR A 14 1.33 -3.11 -4.45
CA THR A 14 1.49 -1.88 -5.25
C THR A 14 2.13 -2.16 -6.61
N GLY A 15 3.20 -2.96 -6.65
CA GLY A 15 3.84 -3.37 -7.91
C GLY A 15 3.02 -4.38 -8.72
N GLY A 16 2.28 -5.25 -8.03
CA GLY A 16 1.38 -6.23 -8.64
C GLY A 16 0.29 -5.57 -9.47
N TRP A 17 -0.27 -4.45 -8.99
CA TRP A 17 -1.23 -3.66 -9.75
C TRP A 17 -0.63 -3.12 -11.06
N VAL A 18 0.60 -2.60 -11.03
CA VAL A 18 1.29 -2.10 -12.24
C VAL A 18 1.48 -3.23 -13.25
N ALA A 19 1.97 -4.38 -12.80
CA ALA A 19 2.17 -5.55 -13.66
C ALA A 19 0.84 -6.02 -14.29
N LEU A 20 -0.22 -6.06 -13.49
CA LEU A 20 -1.56 -6.42 -13.96
C LEU A 20 -2.06 -5.42 -15.01
N LYS A 21 -1.93 -4.11 -14.77
CA LYS A 21 -2.37 -3.07 -15.70
C LYS A 21 -1.62 -3.14 -17.03
N LEU A 22 -0.30 -3.33 -17.01
CA LEU A 22 0.50 -3.51 -18.23
C LEU A 22 0.08 -4.74 -19.03
N ALA A 23 -0.21 -5.87 -18.35
CA ALA A 23 -0.71 -7.07 -19.00
C ALA A 23 -2.11 -6.85 -19.61
N THR A 24 -3.02 -6.22 -18.87
CA THR A 24 -4.36 -5.85 -19.33
C THR A 24 -4.30 -4.95 -20.57
N ASN A 25 -3.42 -3.94 -20.56
CA ASN A 25 -3.20 -3.05 -21.71
C ASN A 25 -2.72 -3.82 -22.94
N ALA A 26 -1.83 -4.80 -22.78
CA ALA A 26 -1.38 -5.66 -23.87
C ALA A 26 -2.53 -6.51 -24.45
N LEU A 27 -3.39 -7.07 -23.57
CA LEU A 27 -4.55 -7.87 -23.99
C LEU A 27 -5.61 -7.02 -24.72
N LEU A 28 -5.86 -5.80 -24.26
CA LEU A 28 -6.73 -4.83 -24.95
C LEU A 28 -6.19 -4.49 -26.34
N LYS A 29 -4.89 -4.19 -26.44
CA LYS A 29 -4.23 -3.88 -27.72
C LYS A 29 -4.29 -5.05 -28.71
N SER A 30 -4.25 -6.28 -28.21
CA SER A 30 -4.37 -7.50 -29.03
C SER A 30 -5.81 -7.86 -29.41
N GLY A 31 -6.82 -7.20 -28.82
CA GLY A 31 -8.23 -7.50 -29.05
C GLY A 31 -8.77 -8.73 -28.31
N VAL A 32 -7.97 -9.34 -27.41
CA VAL A 32 -8.44 -10.43 -26.54
C VAL A 32 -9.44 -9.91 -25.50
N LEU A 33 -9.17 -8.72 -24.95
CA LEU A 33 -10.12 -8.00 -24.12
C LEU A 33 -10.82 -6.92 -24.95
N ILE A 34 -12.13 -6.76 -24.72
CA ILE A 34 -12.96 -5.78 -25.42
C ILE A 34 -12.98 -4.44 -24.65
N SER A 35 -12.84 -4.50 -23.33
CA SER A 35 -12.87 -3.33 -22.44
C SER A 35 -11.95 -3.57 -21.24
N ASP A 36 -11.45 -2.49 -20.64
CA ASP A 36 -10.60 -2.57 -19.45
C ASP A 36 -11.42 -3.05 -18.23
N PRO A 37 -11.08 -4.21 -17.62
CA PRO A 37 -11.75 -4.70 -16.44
C PRO A 37 -11.28 -4.04 -15.13
N ILE A 38 -10.18 -3.27 -15.14
CA ILE A 38 -9.64 -2.64 -13.92
C ILE A 38 -10.44 -1.38 -13.61
N THR A 39 -11.13 -1.37 -12.47
CA THR A 39 -12.03 -0.29 -12.09
C THR A 39 -11.37 0.85 -11.31
N ASP A 40 -10.26 0.56 -10.62
CA ASP A 40 -9.51 1.55 -9.83
C ASP A 40 -8.05 1.09 -9.63
N HIS A 41 -7.21 2.01 -9.18
CA HIS A 41 -5.91 1.70 -8.62
C HIS A 41 -6.03 0.93 -7.32
N VAL A 42 -5.02 0.12 -7.01
CA VAL A 42 -4.84 -0.48 -5.68
C VAL A 42 -3.38 -0.30 -5.27
N ALA A 43 -3.16 0.30 -4.11
CA ALA A 43 -1.84 0.47 -3.51
C ALA A 43 -1.92 0.15 -2.02
N ALA A 44 -0.76 -0.15 -1.44
CA ALA A 44 -0.65 -0.53 -0.04
C ALA A 44 0.60 0.06 0.59
N VAL A 45 0.49 0.39 1.88
CA VAL A 45 1.57 0.91 2.73
C VAL A 45 1.50 0.27 4.12
N SER A 46 2.65 0.12 4.76
CA SER A 46 2.75 -0.13 6.20
C SER A 46 2.88 1.20 6.94
N CYS A 47 2.30 1.30 8.13
CA CYS A 47 2.51 2.38 9.08
C CYS A 47 2.67 1.78 10.48
N GLY A 48 3.34 2.47 11.39
CA GLY A 48 3.46 1.99 12.77
C GLY A 48 3.89 3.07 13.74
N ILE A 49 3.93 2.72 15.02
CA ILE A 49 4.42 3.61 16.07
C ILE A 49 5.83 3.15 16.46
N TYR A 50 6.85 3.92 16.09
CA TYR A 50 8.23 3.62 16.44
C TYR A 50 8.77 4.69 17.38
N ALA A 51 9.31 4.27 18.54
CA ALA A 51 9.80 5.17 19.59
C ALA A 51 8.79 6.28 19.99
N GLY A 52 7.49 5.97 19.96
CA GLY A 52 6.39 6.90 20.26
C GLY A 52 6.07 7.90 19.15
N GLN A 53 6.58 7.70 17.93
CA GLN A 53 6.28 8.51 16.75
C GLN A 53 5.54 7.68 15.70
N PRO A 54 4.46 8.21 15.09
CA PRO A 54 3.81 7.57 13.96
C PRO A 54 4.67 7.72 12.70
N LEU A 55 4.97 6.59 12.06
CA LEU A 55 5.78 6.51 10.84
C LEU A 55 5.00 5.83 9.71
N LEU A 56 5.32 6.24 8.49
CA LEU A 56 4.84 5.69 7.22
C LEU A 56 5.99 4.92 6.54
N ASP A 57 5.67 3.80 5.91
CA ASP A 57 6.58 2.97 5.11
C ASP A 57 7.79 2.45 5.91
N LEU A 58 7.50 1.66 6.95
CA LEU A 58 8.50 1.12 7.86
C LEU A 58 9.55 0.26 7.13
N ASP A 59 10.83 0.52 7.40
CA ASP A 59 11.92 -0.39 7.05
C ASP A 59 11.96 -1.62 7.99
N TYR A 60 12.89 -2.55 7.77
CA TYR A 60 12.96 -3.77 8.57
C TYR A 60 13.24 -3.52 10.06
N ILE A 61 14.10 -2.55 10.39
CA ILE A 61 14.46 -2.25 11.77
C ILE A 61 13.27 -1.61 12.47
N GLU A 62 12.64 -0.64 11.80
CA GLU A 62 11.45 0.05 12.29
C GLU A 62 10.29 -0.93 12.51
N ASP A 63 10.03 -1.83 11.56
CA ASP A 63 8.98 -2.86 11.66
C ASP A 63 9.25 -3.86 12.78
N SER A 64 10.50 -4.31 12.92
CA SER A 64 10.91 -5.27 13.96
C SER A 64 10.81 -4.68 15.38
N ASP A 65 10.97 -3.37 15.53
CA ASP A 65 11.04 -2.71 16.84
C ASP A 65 9.79 -1.87 17.18
N ALA A 66 8.92 -1.54 16.22
CA ALA A 66 7.72 -0.72 16.44
C ALA A 66 6.78 -1.33 17.48
N GLY A 67 6.72 -2.66 17.60
CA GLY A 67 5.83 -3.37 18.52
C GLY A 67 4.33 -3.20 18.22
N THR A 68 3.96 -2.22 17.40
CA THR A 68 2.59 -1.92 17.01
C THR A 68 2.59 -1.33 15.60
N ASP A 69 2.07 -2.09 14.63
CA ASP A 69 2.11 -1.79 13.20
C ASP A 69 0.76 -2.08 12.53
N ALA A 70 0.54 -1.47 11.38
CA ALA A 70 -0.63 -1.69 10.56
C ALA A 70 -0.30 -1.62 9.07
N ASN A 71 -0.94 -2.50 8.30
CA ASN A 71 -0.91 -2.49 6.86
C ASN A 71 -2.26 -2.00 6.33
N PHE A 72 -2.21 -1.09 5.38
CA PHE A 72 -3.39 -0.49 4.75
C PHE A 72 -3.33 -0.76 3.25
N VAL A 73 -4.41 -1.33 2.70
CA VAL A 73 -4.60 -1.52 1.27
C VAL A 73 -5.80 -0.68 0.84
N MET A 74 -5.59 0.21 -0.11
CA MET A 74 -6.57 1.22 -0.49
C MET A 74 -6.68 1.34 -2.01
N THR A 75 -7.86 1.76 -2.45
CA THR A 75 -8.09 2.11 -3.86
C THR A 75 -7.58 3.51 -4.17
N GLY A 76 -7.45 3.85 -5.46
CA GLY A 76 -7.10 5.22 -5.90
C GLY A 76 -8.13 6.29 -5.52
N SER A 77 -9.37 5.87 -5.25
CA SER A 77 -10.44 6.70 -4.70
C SER A 77 -10.49 6.74 -3.16
N GLN A 78 -9.43 6.30 -2.48
CA GLN A 78 -9.33 6.20 -1.01
C GLN A 78 -10.34 5.23 -0.38
N GLY A 79 -10.87 4.28 -1.15
CA GLY A 79 -11.67 3.18 -0.60
C GLY A 79 -10.78 2.17 0.13
N LEU A 80 -11.17 1.78 1.34
CA LEU A 80 -10.45 0.77 2.12
C LEU A 80 -10.74 -0.64 1.58
N VAL A 81 -9.71 -1.33 1.09
CA VAL A 81 -9.79 -2.72 0.62
C VAL A 81 -9.47 -3.68 1.75
N GLU A 82 -8.41 -3.39 2.50
CA GLU A 82 -7.96 -4.19 3.64
C GLU A 82 -7.29 -3.28 4.67
N ILE A 83 -7.56 -3.55 5.94
CA ILE A 83 -6.80 -2.99 7.05
C ILE A 83 -6.44 -4.13 7.98
N GLN A 84 -5.16 -4.24 8.31
CA GLN A 84 -4.68 -5.19 9.30
C GLN A 84 -3.75 -4.46 10.26
N GLY A 85 -4.17 -4.28 11.51
CA GLY A 85 -3.31 -3.79 12.58
C GLY A 85 -2.95 -4.92 13.56
N SER A 86 -1.71 -4.95 14.02
CA SER A 86 -1.23 -5.82 15.09
C SER A 86 -0.57 -5.00 16.20
N ALA A 87 -0.71 -5.47 17.44
CA ALA A 87 -0.11 -4.87 18.61
C ALA A 87 0.59 -5.98 19.40
N GLU A 88 1.85 -6.23 19.08
CA GLU A 88 2.68 -7.25 19.74
C GLU A 88 3.30 -6.70 21.05
N GLY A 89 3.46 -5.38 21.14
CA GLY A 89 3.89 -4.64 22.32
C GLY A 89 2.75 -3.86 22.98
N ALA A 90 2.77 -2.53 22.86
CA ALA A 90 1.71 -1.67 23.38
C ALA A 90 0.48 -1.68 22.47
N THR A 91 -0.72 -1.51 23.01
CA THR A 91 -1.95 -1.39 22.22
C THR A 91 -2.04 -0.02 21.55
N PHE A 92 -2.63 0.07 20.36
CA PHE A 92 -3.05 1.35 19.78
C PHE A 92 -4.11 2.03 20.65
N SER A 93 -3.99 3.33 20.87
CA SER A 93 -5.15 4.18 21.13
C SER A 93 -5.93 4.43 19.83
N ARG A 94 -7.19 4.86 19.96
CA ARG A 94 -8.01 5.25 18.80
C ARG A 94 -7.36 6.40 18.02
N ASP A 95 -6.79 7.37 18.72
CA ASP A 95 -6.23 8.58 18.11
C ASP A 95 -4.93 8.28 17.34
N GLU A 96 -4.08 7.41 17.89
CA GLU A 96 -2.88 6.92 17.19
C GLU A 96 -3.27 6.16 15.92
N PHE A 97 -4.24 5.24 16.01
CA PHE A 97 -4.68 4.48 14.85
C PHE A 97 -5.25 5.40 13.74
N ASN A 98 -6.01 6.43 14.12
CA ASN A 98 -6.50 7.42 13.15
C ASN A 98 -5.35 8.20 12.50
N THR A 99 -4.32 8.55 13.27
CA THR A 99 -3.13 9.22 12.73
C THR A 99 -2.39 8.33 11.73
N LEU A 100 -2.28 7.02 11.99
CA LEU A 100 -1.69 6.08 11.03
C LEU A 100 -2.55 5.92 9.77
N MET A 101 -3.88 5.99 9.90
CA MET A 101 -4.79 6.00 8.75
C MET A 101 -4.57 7.25 7.87
N ASP A 102 -4.45 8.44 8.48
CA ASP A 102 -4.19 9.68 7.75
C ASP A 102 -2.85 9.61 6.99
N LEU A 103 -1.81 9.07 7.62
CA LEU A 103 -0.52 8.81 6.96
C LEU A 103 -0.65 7.81 5.81
N ALA A 104 -1.45 6.75 6.00
CA ALA A 104 -1.65 5.74 4.98
C ALA A 104 -2.37 6.32 3.75
N GLU A 105 -3.39 7.15 3.96
CA GLU A 105 -4.12 7.85 2.90
C GLU A 105 -3.19 8.74 2.07
N GLU A 106 -2.28 9.47 2.72
CA GLU A 106 -1.26 10.29 2.03
C GLU A 106 -0.28 9.41 1.24
N GLY A 107 0.27 8.37 1.86
CA GLY A 107 1.22 7.45 1.22
C GLY A 107 0.63 6.74 0.01
N VAL A 108 -0.60 6.23 0.13
CA VAL A 108 -1.34 5.61 -0.99
C VAL A 108 -1.53 6.60 -2.14
N SER A 109 -1.88 7.86 -1.84
CA SER A 109 -2.05 8.88 -2.88
C SER A 109 -0.77 9.11 -3.69
N GLN A 110 0.39 9.11 -3.02
CA GLN A 110 1.70 9.22 -3.67
C GLN A 110 2.02 7.98 -4.51
N LEU A 111 1.74 6.77 -4.00
CA LEU A 111 1.95 5.52 -4.74
C LEU A 111 1.05 5.43 -5.97
N VAL A 112 -0.21 5.84 -5.87
CA VAL A 112 -1.14 5.88 -7.02
C VAL A 112 -0.64 6.84 -8.09
N ALA A 113 -0.08 7.99 -7.71
CA ALA A 113 0.55 8.91 -8.66
C ALA A 113 1.75 8.26 -9.37
N ALA A 114 2.60 7.52 -8.64
CA ALA A 114 3.72 6.79 -9.22
C ALA A 114 3.26 5.64 -10.14
N GLN A 115 2.18 4.92 -9.78
CA GLN A 115 1.59 3.89 -10.62
C GLN A 115 1.10 4.45 -11.96
N LYS A 116 0.38 5.58 -11.95
CA LYS A 116 -0.08 6.27 -13.17
C LYS A 116 1.08 6.62 -14.09
N ALA A 117 2.11 7.24 -13.53
CA ALA A 117 3.33 7.55 -14.29
C ALA A 117 3.99 6.30 -14.89
N ALA A 118 4.01 5.18 -14.17
CA ALA A 118 4.61 3.93 -14.63
C ALA A 118 3.84 3.26 -15.79
N VAL A 119 2.51 3.41 -15.83
CA VAL A 119 1.66 2.82 -16.90
C VAL A 119 1.34 3.79 -18.03
N GLY A 120 1.79 5.05 -17.93
CA GLY A 120 1.61 6.08 -18.95
C GLY A 120 0.27 6.81 -18.89
N GLU A 121 -0.31 6.94 -17.69
CA GLU A 121 -1.53 7.69 -17.39
C GLU A 121 -1.24 9.03 -16.68
#